data_AF-A0A7W0T2A8-F1
#
_entry.id   AF-A0A7W0T2A8-F1
#
_cell.length_a   1.000
_cell.length_b   1.000
_cell.length_c   1.000
_cell.angle_alpha   90.00
_cell.angle_beta   90.00
_cell.angle_gamma   90.00
#
_symmetry.space_group_name_H-M   'P 1'
#
loop_
_entity.id
_entity.type
_entity.pdbx_description
1 polymer ?
#
loop_
_entity_poly.entity_id
_entity_poly.type
_entity_poly.pdbx_seq_one_letter_code
_entity_poly.pdbx_strand_id
1 'polypeptide(L)'
;MGTDMPSEAAKPEREPSAGVPVDQGLSSLGLLMQLGGSLAAAGGALSILTIVFAMQGRDRDLLPLILVLGLCIVRSLVLRIAGTELLYGKYLDADGIAKNPLFGMRRYVVVALAQTAIIAFIALAKFDIPVQTVIGLVLALLAWPVALGVLLQTARFQRYRISIPVSEDKGFEGAAIVMTVLGLSGVLATGLVLFVTFDRDDHALTQGPGVLLMLAMIMLVIRSGLHLQAGLSGLRETSIDRSVELANRYANFGVISSFCTAGSLLLLAMTSSMGLANLSVVAALVWALVTWPLIIRRFFSDRQFADLLAGDNASAHRRAPDAGLTSLGWLLVGFATVLAMLLIPQLVSEARILGVSQQSELLSFAGPISDRSIWWNVGLTMLMLWTGIELLRMSRSHRIVGIVYGVVGTLVTLYVFWPAISAFRQASTWGYSVIAEPSLLLVLPTMTLQLVLPIATLLLVTRKITPTARARFRVKVAKPDAVDP
;
A
#
# COMPACT_ATOMS: atom_id res chain seq x y z
N MET A 1 -36.91 -51.56 -28.09
CA MET A 1 -36.26 -50.36 -28.67
C MET A 1 -35.86 -49.45 -27.52
N GLY A 2 -34.70 -49.75 -26.91
CA GLY A 2 -34.07 -48.87 -25.93
C GLY A 2 -32.94 -48.15 -26.65
N THR A 3 -33.04 -46.83 -26.75
CA THR A 3 -31.99 -45.99 -27.33
C THR A 3 -30.99 -45.66 -26.23
N ASP A 4 -29.92 -46.45 -26.15
CA ASP A 4 -28.75 -46.14 -25.34
C ASP A 4 -28.14 -44.83 -25.86
N MET A 5 -28.36 -43.75 -25.10
CA MET A 5 -27.66 -42.49 -25.33
C MET A 5 -26.17 -42.73 -25.02
N PRO A 6 -25.25 -42.50 -25.97
CA PRO A 6 -23.83 -42.62 -25.69
C PRO A 6 -23.47 -41.63 -24.59
N SER A 7 -22.99 -42.17 -23.46
CA SER A 7 -22.33 -41.43 -22.40
C SER A 7 -21.27 -40.53 -23.02
N GLU A 8 -21.58 -39.24 -23.13
CA GLU A 8 -20.68 -38.22 -23.62
C GLU A 8 -19.59 -38.06 -22.55
N ALA A 9 -18.57 -38.91 -22.64
CA ALA A 9 -17.43 -38.92 -21.75
C ALA A 9 -16.89 -37.50 -21.64
N ALA A 10 -17.05 -36.92 -20.44
CA ALA A 10 -16.63 -35.56 -20.13
C ALA A 10 -15.21 -35.37 -20.64
N LYS A 11 -15.07 -34.52 -21.68
CA LYS A 11 -13.74 -34.19 -22.22
C LYS A 11 -12.89 -33.74 -21.03
N PRO A 12 -11.71 -34.34 -20.81
CA PRO A 12 -10.85 -33.95 -19.72
C PRO A 12 -10.63 -32.44 -19.85
N GLU A 13 -11.04 -31.70 -18.81
CA GLU A 13 -10.79 -30.26 -18.73
C GLU A 13 -9.31 -30.07 -19.04
N ARG A 14 -9.01 -29.41 -20.16
CA ARG A 14 -7.63 -29.08 -20.51
C ARG A 14 -7.07 -28.32 -19.33
N GLU A 15 -6.07 -28.92 -18.67
CA GLU A 15 -5.35 -28.26 -17.58
C GLU A 15 -5.02 -26.83 -18.03
N PRO A 16 -5.30 -25.83 -17.17
CA PRO A 16 -5.08 -24.44 -17.52
C PRO A 16 -3.65 -24.30 -18.06
N SER A 17 -3.55 -23.79 -19.28
CA SER A 17 -2.27 -23.64 -19.99
C SER A 17 -1.21 -23.08 -19.04
N ALA A 18 -0.04 -23.72 -18.99
CA ALA A 18 1.06 -23.51 -18.04
C ALA A 18 1.68 -22.09 -17.97
N GLY A 19 0.99 -21.05 -18.46
CA GLY A 19 1.43 -19.66 -18.50
C GLY A 19 0.50 -18.65 -17.84
N VAL A 20 -0.64 -19.04 -17.25
CA VAL A 20 -1.47 -18.09 -16.48
C VAL A 20 -1.07 -18.16 -15.00
N PRO A 21 -0.62 -17.06 -14.38
CA PRO A 21 -0.31 -17.04 -12.95
C PRO A 21 -1.52 -17.47 -12.14
N VAL A 22 -1.32 -18.44 -11.26
CA VAL A 22 -2.37 -18.95 -10.37
C VAL A 22 -2.73 -17.88 -9.33
N ASP A 23 -1.75 -17.11 -8.86
CA ASP A 23 -1.98 -15.88 -8.07
C ASP A 23 -1.92 -14.66 -8.98
N GLN A 24 -2.94 -13.80 -8.90
CA GLN A 24 -3.00 -12.53 -9.61
C GLN A 24 -2.58 -11.35 -8.72
N GLY A 25 -1.93 -11.65 -7.60
CA GLY A 25 -1.60 -10.69 -6.55
C GLY A 25 -2.84 -10.13 -5.85
N LEU A 26 -3.99 -10.80 -5.95
CA LEU A 26 -5.24 -10.33 -5.36
C LEU A 26 -5.15 -10.24 -3.83
N SER A 27 -4.41 -11.16 -3.21
CA SER A 27 -4.11 -11.08 -1.78
C SER A 27 -3.36 -9.79 -1.43
N SER A 28 -2.35 -9.42 -2.23
CA SER A 28 -1.60 -8.18 -2.03
C SER A 28 -2.44 -6.95 -2.31
N LEU A 29 -3.29 -6.96 -3.34
CA LEU A 29 -4.27 -5.90 -3.55
C LEU A 29 -5.18 -5.73 -2.32
N GLY A 30 -5.67 -6.83 -1.75
CA GLY A 30 -6.52 -6.80 -0.57
C GLY A 30 -5.82 -6.19 0.65
N LEU A 31 -4.55 -6.56 0.87
CA LEU A 31 -3.69 -5.96 1.92
C LEU A 31 -3.50 -4.45 1.69
N LEU A 32 -3.21 -4.05 0.44
CA LEU A 32 -3.03 -2.65 0.06
C LEU A 32 -4.31 -1.84 0.22
N MET A 33 -5.48 -2.41 -0.12
CA MET A 33 -6.77 -1.76 0.08
C MET A 33 -7.12 -1.61 1.56
N GLN A 34 -6.81 -2.61 2.41
CA GLN A 34 -6.97 -2.48 3.85
C GLN A 34 -6.07 -1.40 4.45
N LEU A 35 -4.79 -1.37 4.04
CA LEU A 35 -3.85 -0.35 4.48
C LEU A 35 -4.29 1.05 3.99
N GLY A 36 -4.54 1.20 2.69
CA GLY A 36 -4.95 2.46 2.07
C GLY A 36 -6.25 3.00 2.64
N GLY A 37 -7.26 2.14 2.86
CA GLY A 37 -8.50 2.55 3.51
C GLY A 37 -8.29 3.04 4.94
N SER A 38 -7.47 2.35 5.73
CA SER A 38 -7.17 2.78 7.11
C SER A 38 -6.37 4.08 7.16
N LEU A 39 -5.40 4.26 6.26
CA LEU A 39 -4.60 5.50 6.17
C LEU A 39 -5.44 6.68 5.69
N ALA A 40 -6.29 6.49 4.68
CA ALA A 40 -7.17 7.53 4.17
C ALA A 40 -8.21 7.98 5.20
N ALA A 41 -8.76 7.05 6.00
CA ALA A 41 -9.68 7.40 7.09
C ALA A 41 -9.00 8.29 8.14
N ALA A 42 -7.78 7.93 8.56
CA ALA A 42 -7.01 8.71 9.51
C ALA A 42 -6.60 10.08 8.96
N GLY A 43 -6.11 10.12 7.71
CA GLY A 43 -5.78 11.37 7.03
C GLY A 43 -6.99 12.30 6.86
N GLY A 44 -8.16 11.76 6.49
CA GLY A 44 -9.39 12.54 6.38
C GLY A 44 -9.85 13.13 7.73
N ALA A 45 -9.80 12.33 8.80
CA ALA A 45 -10.11 12.80 10.15
C ALA A 45 -9.14 13.91 10.60
N LEU A 46 -7.85 13.75 10.32
CA LEU A 46 -6.80 14.74 10.58
C LEU A 46 -7.05 16.07 9.86
N SER A 47 -7.29 16.03 8.55
CA SER A 47 -7.51 17.24 7.76
C SER A 47 -8.67 18.07 8.31
N ILE A 48 -9.71 17.43 8.83
CA ILE A 48 -10.91 18.13 9.29
C ILE A 48 -10.78 18.64 10.72
N LEU A 49 -10.10 17.92 11.62
CA LEU A 49 -9.72 18.50 12.90
C LEU A 49 -8.89 19.78 12.68
N THR A 50 -7.92 19.72 11.77
CA THR A 50 -7.09 20.88 11.43
C THR A 50 -7.92 22.04 10.88
N ILE A 51 -8.83 21.78 9.94
CA ILE A 51 -9.72 22.82 9.36
C ILE A 51 -10.66 23.41 10.42
N VAL A 52 -11.32 22.58 11.23
CA VAL A 52 -12.29 23.04 12.25
C VAL A 52 -11.61 23.94 13.28
N PHE A 53 -10.41 23.58 13.74
CA PHE A 53 -9.68 24.41 14.71
C PHE A 53 -9.07 25.66 14.08
N ALA A 54 -8.59 25.58 12.84
CA ALA A 54 -8.08 26.75 12.11
C ALA A 54 -9.18 27.78 11.80
N MET A 55 -10.46 27.37 11.83
CA MET A 55 -11.61 28.22 11.54
C MET A 55 -12.28 28.83 12.79
N GLN A 56 -11.73 28.64 13.99
CA GLN A 56 -12.24 29.27 15.22
C GLN A 56 -12.23 30.81 15.07
N GLY A 57 -13.40 31.42 14.88
CA GLY A 57 -13.57 32.88 14.79
C GLY A 57 -14.36 33.40 13.57
N ARG A 58 -14.85 32.55 12.66
CA ARG A 58 -15.75 32.96 11.56
C ARG A 58 -17.11 32.24 11.66
N ASP A 59 -18.21 32.98 11.56
CA ASP A 59 -19.57 32.46 11.35
C ASP A 59 -19.62 31.68 10.02
N ARG A 60 -19.27 30.39 10.05
CA ARG A 60 -19.27 29.55 8.86
C ARG A 60 -19.97 28.22 9.13
N ASP A 61 -20.80 27.87 8.15
CA ASP A 61 -21.57 26.63 8.04
C ASP A 61 -20.61 25.43 8.13
N LEU A 62 -20.53 24.78 9.31
CA LEU A 62 -19.68 23.61 9.56
C LEU A 62 -20.27 22.32 8.97
N LEU A 63 -21.58 22.31 8.70
CA LEU A 63 -22.30 21.14 8.23
C LEU A 63 -21.74 20.56 6.92
N PRO A 64 -21.43 21.36 5.88
CA PRO A 64 -20.80 20.86 4.66
C PRO A 64 -19.43 20.21 4.89
N LEU A 65 -18.62 20.73 5.81
CA LEU A 65 -17.31 20.15 6.14
C LEU A 65 -17.47 18.78 6.82
N ILE A 66 -18.39 18.69 7.79
CA ILE A 66 -18.71 17.43 8.48
C ILE A 66 -19.26 16.40 7.48
N LEU A 67 -20.09 16.81 6.52
CA LEU A 67 -20.62 15.94 5.48
C LEU A 67 -19.49 15.40 4.57
N VAL A 68 -18.59 16.28 4.11
CA VAL A 68 -17.41 15.88 3.34
C VAL A 68 -16.55 14.88 4.11
N LEU A 69 -16.36 15.07 5.43
CA LEU A 69 -15.66 14.10 6.29
C LEU A 69 -16.34 12.74 6.27
N GLY A 70 -17.63 12.72 6.59
CA GLY A 70 -18.40 11.50 6.71
C GLY A 70 -18.33 10.70 5.43
N LEU A 71 -18.43 11.37 4.28
CA LEU A 71 -18.26 10.76 2.96
C LEU A 71 -16.85 10.18 2.74
N CYS A 72 -15.79 10.90 3.12
CA CYS A 72 -14.41 10.41 3.03
C CYS A 72 -14.15 9.20 3.94
N ILE A 73 -14.69 9.21 5.16
CA ILE A 73 -14.61 8.08 6.10
C ILE A 73 -15.36 6.88 5.53
N VAL A 74 -16.60 7.06 5.07
CA VAL A 74 -17.40 5.98 4.45
C VAL A 74 -16.65 5.38 3.26
N ARG A 75 -16.11 6.20 2.35
CA ARG A 75 -15.30 5.73 1.23
C ARG A 75 -14.09 4.90 1.69
N SER A 76 -13.40 5.36 2.72
CA SER A 76 -12.22 4.70 3.29
C SER A 76 -12.56 3.36 3.97
N LEU A 77 -13.69 3.29 4.68
CA LEU A 77 -14.21 2.06 5.26
C LEU A 77 -14.63 1.06 4.18
N VAL A 78 -15.33 1.51 3.14
CA VAL A 78 -15.74 0.63 2.03
C VAL A 78 -14.52 0.11 1.27
N LEU A 79 -13.46 0.91 1.12
CA LEU A 79 -12.18 0.45 0.55
C LEU A 79 -11.56 -0.68 1.39
N ARG A 80 -11.51 -0.50 2.71
CA ARG A 80 -11.00 -1.52 3.65
C ARG A 80 -11.85 -2.78 3.65
N ILE A 81 -13.18 -2.65 3.61
CA ILE A 81 -14.10 -3.80 3.53
C ILE A 81 -13.87 -4.55 2.22
N ALA A 82 -13.76 -3.87 1.09
CA ALA A 82 -13.47 -4.50 -0.19
C ALA A 82 -12.14 -5.27 -0.17
N GLY A 83 -11.09 -4.73 0.47
CA GLY A 83 -9.83 -5.46 0.67
C GLY A 83 -9.97 -6.69 1.59
N THR A 84 -10.84 -6.60 2.59
CA THR A 84 -11.16 -7.73 3.51
C THR A 84 -11.94 -8.83 2.82
N GLU A 85 -12.93 -8.49 2.01
CA GLU A 85 -13.67 -9.45 1.19
C GLU A 85 -12.77 -10.13 0.16
N LEU A 86 -11.80 -9.40 -0.40
CA LEU A 86 -10.83 -10.00 -1.33
C LEU A 86 -9.88 -10.99 -0.65
N LEU A 87 -9.55 -10.78 0.63
CA LEU A 87 -8.64 -11.62 1.39
C LEU A 87 -9.30 -12.84 2.06
N TYR A 88 -10.51 -12.63 2.58
CA TYR A 88 -11.17 -13.53 3.52
C TYR A 88 -12.63 -13.83 3.15
N GLY A 89 -13.12 -13.32 2.02
CA GLY A 89 -14.49 -13.52 1.60
C GLY A 89 -14.83 -15.01 1.49
N LYS A 90 -15.89 -15.43 2.18
CA LYS A 90 -16.46 -16.77 1.96
C LYS A 90 -17.13 -16.74 0.59
N TYR A 91 -16.56 -17.48 -0.35
CA TYR A 91 -17.02 -17.52 -1.74
C TYR A 91 -18.24 -18.40 -1.95
N LEU A 92 -18.78 -19.02 -0.90
CA LEU A 92 -20.03 -19.76 -0.91
C LEU A 92 -20.99 -19.09 0.06
N ASP A 93 -22.22 -18.82 -0.40
CA ASP A 93 -23.30 -18.41 0.48
C ASP A 93 -23.76 -19.56 1.38
N ALA A 94 -24.64 -19.28 2.34
CA ALA A 94 -25.28 -20.30 3.17
C ALA A 94 -25.96 -21.41 2.33
N ASP A 95 -26.47 -21.04 1.15
CA ASP A 95 -27.10 -21.93 0.18
C ASP A 95 -26.10 -22.63 -0.76
N GLY A 96 -24.78 -22.50 -0.53
CA GLY A 96 -23.74 -23.05 -1.38
C GLY A 96 -23.57 -22.32 -2.73
N ILE A 97 -24.23 -21.18 -2.92
CA ILE A 97 -24.13 -20.41 -4.17
C ILE A 97 -22.81 -19.62 -4.18
N ALA A 98 -22.05 -19.74 -5.27
CA ALA A 98 -20.79 -19.03 -5.43
C ALA A 98 -21.01 -17.50 -5.46
N LYS A 99 -20.48 -16.77 -4.47
CA LYS A 99 -20.49 -15.30 -4.44
C LYS A 99 -19.40 -14.75 -5.34
N ASN A 100 -19.75 -13.74 -6.13
CA ASN A 100 -18.78 -13.03 -6.97
C ASN A 100 -17.70 -12.38 -6.07
N PRO A 101 -16.44 -12.82 -6.16
CA PRO A 101 -15.39 -12.40 -5.25
C PRO A 101 -14.99 -10.92 -5.45
N LEU A 102 -15.32 -10.35 -6.61
CA LEU A 102 -15.02 -8.95 -6.94
C LEU A 102 -16.17 -8.01 -6.57
N PHE A 103 -17.23 -8.50 -5.91
CA PHE A 103 -18.39 -7.70 -5.54
C PHE A 103 -18.02 -6.52 -4.63
N GLY A 104 -17.19 -6.75 -3.62
CA GLY A 104 -16.69 -5.71 -2.72
C GLY A 104 -16.00 -4.56 -3.45
N MET A 105 -15.14 -4.90 -4.42
CA MET A 105 -14.45 -3.90 -5.24
C MET A 105 -15.42 -3.09 -6.12
N ARG A 106 -16.44 -3.74 -6.72
CA ARG A 106 -17.45 -3.03 -7.50
C ARG A 106 -18.27 -2.06 -6.64
N ARG A 107 -18.69 -2.52 -5.46
CA ARG A 107 -19.38 -1.67 -4.47
C ARG A 107 -18.51 -0.47 -4.10
N TYR A 108 -17.21 -0.69 -3.85
CA TYR A 108 -16.27 0.40 -3.60
C TYR A 108 -16.23 1.41 -4.74
N VAL A 109 -16.09 0.97 -5.99
CA VAL A 109 -16.04 1.88 -7.16
C VAL A 109 -17.32 2.72 -7.23
N VAL A 110 -18.49 2.12 -7.11
CA VAL A 110 -19.78 2.84 -7.15
C VAL A 110 -19.87 3.89 -6.02
N VAL A 111 -19.56 3.50 -4.78
CA VAL A 111 -19.59 4.42 -3.63
C VAL A 111 -18.59 5.56 -3.81
N ALA A 112 -17.38 5.28 -4.32
CA ALA A 112 -16.36 6.29 -4.53
C ALA A 112 -16.75 7.28 -5.65
N LEU A 113 -17.40 6.83 -6.72
CA LEU A 113 -17.94 7.72 -7.76
C LEU A 113 -19.02 8.64 -7.21
N ALA A 114 -20.01 8.08 -6.50
CA ALA A 114 -21.08 8.86 -5.88
C ALA A 114 -20.53 9.89 -4.88
N GLN A 115 -19.61 9.46 -4.02
CA GLN A 115 -18.94 10.35 -3.07
C GLN A 115 -18.19 11.48 -3.77
N THR A 116 -17.47 11.19 -4.86
CA THR A 116 -16.72 12.21 -5.59
C THR A 116 -17.66 13.26 -6.21
N ALA A 117 -18.79 12.82 -6.78
CA ALA A 117 -19.80 13.73 -7.31
C ALA A 117 -20.42 14.63 -6.22
N ILE A 118 -20.74 14.07 -5.05
CA ILE A 118 -21.29 14.83 -3.92
C ILE A 118 -20.27 15.85 -3.40
N ILE A 119 -19.00 15.48 -3.25
CA ILE A 119 -17.95 16.42 -2.83
C ILE A 119 -17.77 17.54 -3.84
N ALA A 120 -17.75 17.23 -5.15
CA ALA A 120 -17.65 18.24 -6.19
C ALA A 120 -18.82 19.24 -6.14
N PHE A 121 -20.04 18.74 -5.95
CA PHE A 121 -21.22 19.57 -5.79
C PHE A 121 -21.12 20.48 -4.57
N ILE A 122 -20.72 19.96 -3.41
CA ILE A 122 -20.53 20.76 -2.19
C ILE A 122 -19.43 21.82 -2.41
N ALA A 123 -18.31 21.44 -3.04
CA ALA A 123 -17.20 22.35 -3.33
C ALA A 123 -17.64 23.56 -4.17
N LEU A 124 -18.46 23.33 -5.20
CA LEU A 124 -19.00 24.39 -6.06
C LEU A 124 -20.10 25.20 -5.39
N ALA A 125 -21.03 24.53 -4.68
CA ALA A 125 -22.23 25.17 -4.16
C ALA A 125 -22.05 25.89 -2.81
N LYS A 126 -21.03 25.50 -2.01
CA LYS A 126 -20.87 25.99 -0.63
C LYS A 126 -19.55 26.69 -0.35
N PHE A 127 -18.50 26.39 -1.10
CA PHE A 127 -17.15 26.87 -0.79
C PHE A 127 -16.59 27.85 -1.81
N ASP A 128 -17.36 28.20 -2.86
CA ASP A 128 -16.94 29.09 -3.96
C ASP A 128 -15.56 28.72 -4.53
N ILE A 129 -15.24 27.41 -4.52
CA ILE A 129 -13.93 26.93 -4.96
C ILE A 129 -13.84 27.10 -6.48
N PRO A 130 -12.74 27.65 -7.01
CA PRO A 130 -12.54 27.78 -8.45
C PRO A 130 -12.77 26.45 -9.18
N VAL A 131 -13.50 26.50 -10.29
CA VAL A 131 -13.90 25.30 -11.06
C VAL A 131 -12.69 24.43 -11.42
N GLN A 132 -11.55 25.04 -11.76
CA GLN A 132 -10.30 24.33 -12.03
C GLN A 132 -9.82 23.49 -10.83
N THR A 133 -9.84 24.04 -9.62
CA THR A 133 -9.48 23.33 -8.39
C THR A 133 -10.45 22.18 -8.11
N VAL A 134 -11.75 22.38 -8.36
CA VAL A 134 -12.75 21.31 -8.25
C VAL A 134 -12.49 20.19 -9.26
N ILE A 135 -12.14 20.53 -10.51
CA ILE A 135 -11.77 19.54 -11.53
C ILE A 135 -10.53 18.75 -11.06
N GLY A 136 -9.48 19.43 -10.58
CA GLY A 136 -8.28 18.79 -10.04
C GLY A 136 -8.59 17.84 -8.88
N LEU A 137 -9.44 18.27 -7.94
CA LEU A 137 -9.91 17.46 -6.82
C LEU A 137 -10.71 16.23 -7.31
N VAL A 138 -11.64 16.41 -8.24
CA VAL A 138 -12.44 15.32 -8.82
C VAL A 138 -11.53 14.30 -9.50
N LEU A 139 -10.62 14.74 -10.36
CA LEU A 139 -9.70 13.85 -11.06
C LEU A 139 -8.79 13.09 -10.09
N ALA A 140 -8.30 13.75 -9.03
CA ALA A 140 -7.56 13.08 -7.96
C ALA A 140 -8.43 12.03 -7.25
N LEU A 141 -9.62 12.39 -6.79
CA LEU A 141 -10.55 11.46 -6.14
C LEU A 141 -10.98 10.31 -7.06
N LEU A 142 -11.03 10.50 -8.38
CA LEU A 142 -11.38 9.46 -9.33
C LEU A 142 -10.22 8.52 -9.69
N ALA A 143 -8.96 8.90 -9.46
CA ALA A 143 -7.81 8.16 -9.96
C ALA A 143 -7.83 6.66 -9.59
N TRP A 144 -8.04 6.34 -8.31
CA TRP A 144 -8.09 4.96 -7.83
C TRP A 144 -9.35 4.17 -8.21
N PRO A 145 -10.59 4.68 -8.00
CA PRO A 145 -11.78 3.94 -8.41
C PRO A 145 -11.84 3.73 -9.93
N VAL A 146 -11.32 4.67 -10.73
CA VAL A 146 -11.20 4.49 -12.20
C VAL A 146 -10.15 3.43 -12.51
N ALA A 147 -8.96 3.46 -11.89
CA ALA A 147 -7.94 2.43 -12.08
C ALA A 147 -8.47 1.03 -11.75
N LEU A 148 -9.17 0.87 -10.63
CA LEU A 148 -9.82 -0.39 -10.26
C LEU A 148 -10.93 -0.76 -11.26
N GLY A 149 -11.77 0.19 -11.67
CA GLY A 149 -12.85 -0.03 -12.64
C GLY A 149 -12.32 -0.54 -13.98
N VAL A 150 -11.29 0.10 -14.52
CA VAL A 150 -10.62 -0.31 -15.77
C VAL A 150 -10.02 -1.70 -15.63
N LEU A 151 -9.34 -2.00 -14.51
CA LEU A 151 -8.75 -3.32 -14.28
C LEU A 151 -9.84 -4.41 -14.19
N LEU A 152 -10.93 -4.15 -13.46
CA LEU A 152 -12.08 -5.06 -13.35
C LEU A 152 -12.76 -5.35 -14.69
N GLN A 153 -12.63 -4.44 -15.67
CA GLN A 153 -13.17 -4.64 -17.02
C GLN A 153 -12.26 -5.50 -17.92
N THR A 154 -10.99 -5.69 -17.58
CA THR A 154 -10.11 -6.53 -18.41
C THR A 154 -10.57 -7.99 -18.44
N ALA A 155 -10.43 -8.64 -19.60
CA ALA A 155 -10.85 -10.03 -19.80
C ALA A 155 -10.25 -11.01 -18.78
N ARG A 156 -9.07 -10.67 -18.24
CA ARG A 156 -8.39 -11.44 -17.20
C ARG A 156 -9.19 -11.48 -15.90
N PHE A 157 -9.62 -10.32 -15.38
CA PHE A 157 -10.39 -10.26 -14.13
C PHE A 157 -11.84 -10.69 -14.30
N GLN A 158 -12.38 -10.58 -15.52
CA GLN A 158 -13.72 -11.11 -15.82
C GLN A 158 -13.82 -12.63 -15.62
N ARG A 159 -12.73 -13.38 -15.81
CA ARG A 159 -12.70 -14.84 -15.57
C ARG A 159 -12.90 -15.20 -14.10
N TYR A 160 -12.53 -14.31 -13.17
CA TYR A 160 -12.69 -14.54 -11.72
C TYR A 160 -14.09 -14.20 -11.20
N ARG A 161 -15.06 -13.91 -12.06
CA ARG A 161 -16.45 -13.67 -11.63
C ARG A 161 -17.06 -14.91 -10.99
N ILE A 162 -16.64 -16.10 -11.41
CA ILE A 162 -17.23 -17.38 -10.99
C ILE A 162 -16.43 -17.97 -9.81
N SER A 163 -15.10 -17.94 -9.89
CA SER A 163 -14.22 -18.42 -8.82
C SER A 163 -12.85 -17.77 -8.91
N ILE A 164 -12.27 -17.37 -7.77
CA ILE A 164 -10.83 -17.06 -7.69
C ILE A 164 -10.08 -18.38 -7.52
N PRO A 165 -9.10 -18.70 -8.38
CA PRO A 165 -8.23 -19.84 -8.14
C PRO A 165 -7.49 -19.61 -6.81
N VAL A 166 -7.55 -20.58 -5.92
CA VAL A 166 -6.78 -20.54 -4.68
C VAL A 166 -5.32 -20.67 -5.08
N SER A 167 -4.54 -19.62 -4.86
CA SER A 167 -3.10 -19.68 -5.10
C SER A 167 -2.45 -20.67 -4.14
N GLU A 168 -1.54 -21.48 -4.66
CA GLU A 168 -0.82 -22.49 -3.85
C GLU A 168 0.04 -21.84 -2.76
N ASP A 169 0.45 -20.58 -2.97
CA ASP A 169 1.22 -19.75 -2.03
C ASP A 169 0.32 -18.95 -1.06
N LYS A 170 -1.01 -18.96 -1.27
CA LYS A 170 -1.96 -18.26 -0.39
C LYS A 170 -1.66 -16.76 -0.22
N GLY A 171 -0.87 -16.16 -1.11
CA GLY A 171 -0.43 -14.77 -1.05
C GLY A 171 0.71 -14.48 -0.08
N PHE A 172 1.39 -15.49 0.48
CA PHE A 172 2.51 -15.29 1.40
C PHE A 172 3.69 -14.58 0.75
N GLU A 173 4.08 -14.96 -0.47
CA GLU A 173 5.14 -14.30 -1.23
C GLU A 173 4.78 -12.86 -1.56
N GLY A 174 3.52 -12.61 -1.91
CA GLY A 174 3.00 -11.27 -2.13
C GLY A 174 3.06 -10.39 -0.88
N ALA A 175 2.66 -10.91 0.28
CA ALA A 175 2.80 -10.23 1.56
C ALA A 175 4.29 -9.99 1.92
N ALA A 176 5.14 -10.98 1.68
CA ALA A 176 6.57 -10.92 1.93
C ALA A 176 7.28 -9.83 1.10
N ILE A 177 6.89 -9.63 -0.16
CA ILE A 177 7.38 -8.52 -1.00
C ILE A 177 6.99 -7.18 -0.38
N VAL A 178 5.72 -7.00 -0.05
CA VAL A 178 5.24 -5.73 0.55
C VAL A 178 5.95 -5.46 1.87
N MET A 179 6.12 -6.48 2.72
CA MET A 179 6.86 -6.37 3.97
C MET A 179 8.34 -6.04 3.77
N THR A 180 8.98 -6.64 2.77
CA THR A 180 10.39 -6.37 2.44
C THR A 180 10.58 -4.93 1.97
N VAL A 181 9.74 -4.47 1.04
CA VAL A 181 9.80 -3.10 0.50
C VAL A 181 9.56 -2.07 1.60
N LEU A 182 8.46 -2.20 2.35
CA LEU A 182 8.13 -1.26 3.42
C LEU A 182 9.10 -1.33 4.60
N GLY A 183 9.60 -2.52 4.93
CA GLY A 183 10.63 -2.72 5.95
C GLY A 183 11.95 -2.04 5.57
N LEU A 184 12.42 -2.24 4.34
CA LEU A 184 13.64 -1.59 3.85
C LEU A 184 13.51 -0.06 3.80
N SER A 185 12.38 0.46 3.28
CA SER A 185 12.09 1.90 3.32
C SER A 185 12.09 2.43 4.75
N GLY A 186 11.48 1.70 5.69
CA GLY A 186 11.46 2.07 7.11
C GLY A 186 12.86 2.12 7.73
N VAL A 187 13.70 1.11 7.50
CA VAL A 187 15.09 1.08 7.99
C VAL A 187 15.90 2.25 7.44
N LEU A 188 15.81 2.51 6.14
CA LEU A 188 16.55 3.60 5.51
C LEU A 188 16.06 4.97 5.99
N ALA A 189 14.75 5.18 6.07
CA ALA A 189 14.17 6.44 6.51
C ALA A 189 14.55 6.76 7.96
N THR A 190 14.27 5.82 8.87
CA THR A 190 14.49 6.02 10.31
C THR A 190 15.98 6.00 10.65
N GLY A 191 16.77 5.18 9.96
CA GLY A 191 18.23 5.16 10.10
C GLY A 191 18.87 6.46 9.62
N LEU A 192 18.40 7.05 8.52
CA LEU A 192 18.89 8.34 8.04
C LEU A 192 18.50 9.50 8.96
N VAL A 193 17.27 9.49 9.49
CA VAL A 193 16.82 10.45 10.51
C VAL A 193 17.72 10.33 11.75
N LEU A 194 17.95 9.12 12.26
CA LEU A 194 18.84 8.91 13.40
C LEU A 194 20.27 9.35 13.13
N PHE A 195 20.83 8.97 11.99
CA PHE A 195 22.20 9.32 11.61
C PHE A 195 22.41 10.83 11.67
N VAL A 196 21.48 11.60 11.11
CA VAL A 196 21.57 13.07 11.11
C VAL A 196 21.20 13.71 12.42
N THR A 197 20.39 13.02 13.22
CA THR A 197 20.18 13.43 14.60
C THR A 197 21.48 13.27 15.41
N PHE A 198 22.20 12.15 15.26
CA PHE A 198 23.46 11.87 15.98
C PHE A 198 24.68 12.65 15.49
N ASP A 199 24.76 12.98 14.21
CA ASP A 199 25.87 13.76 13.63
C ASP A 199 25.93 15.20 14.17
N ARG A 200 24.99 15.58 15.04
CA ARG A 200 24.87 16.93 15.57
C ARG A 200 25.07 16.95 17.08
N ASP A 201 25.98 17.80 17.53
CA ASP A 201 26.16 18.22 18.93
C ASP A 201 24.99 19.12 19.37
N ASP A 202 23.77 18.59 19.24
CA ASP A 202 22.55 19.33 19.55
C ASP A 202 22.17 19.07 21.01
N HIS A 203 22.26 20.09 21.85
CA HIS A 203 21.77 20.04 23.23
C HIS A 203 20.31 19.58 23.31
N ALA A 204 19.53 19.73 22.22
CA ALA A 204 18.18 19.20 22.08
C ALA A 204 18.06 17.70 22.38
N LEU A 205 19.07 16.88 22.06
CA LEU A 205 19.05 15.43 22.36
C LEU A 205 19.37 15.10 23.81
N THR A 206 20.03 16.02 24.51
CA THR A 206 20.30 15.89 25.95
C THR A 206 19.10 16.28 26.82
N GLN A 207 18.08 16.92 26.22
CA GLN A 207 16.83 17.25 26.91
C GLN A 207 15.87 16.04 26.89
N GLY A 208 15.03 15.92 27.93
CA GLY A 208 14.10 14.79 28.11
C GLY A 208 13.30 14.41 26.85
N PRO A 209 12.64 15.34 26.14
CA PRO A 209 11.91 15.03 24.92
C PRO A 209 12.79 14.52 23.77
N GLY A 210 14.01 15.05 23.64
CA GLY A 210 14.97 14.61 22.63
C GLY A 210 15.44 13.17 22.86
N VAL A 211 15.72 12.80 24.12
CA VAL A 211 16.04 11.42 24.50
C VAL A 211 14.89 10.47 24.14
N LEU A 212 13.64 10.85 24.43
CA LEU A 212 12.46 10.03 24.11
C LEU A 212 12.23 9.88 22.61
N LEU A 213 12.48 10.91 21.82
CA LEU A 213 12.41 10.86 20.37
C LEU A 213 13.50 9.95 19.79
N MET A 214 14.73 10.07 20.29
CA MET A 214 15.85 9.21 19.90
C MET A 214 15.54 7.74 20.20
N LEU A 215 15.04 7.42 21.39
CA LEU A 215 14.60 6.06 21.74
C LEU A 215 13.47 5.58 20.84
N ALA A 216 12.49 6.43 20.52
CA ALA A 216 11.43 6.10 19.57
C ALA A 216 11.97 5.77 18.18
N MET A 217 12.92 6.55 17.68
CA MET A 217 13.55 6.31 16.38
C MET A 217 14.38 5.02 16.37
N ILE A 218 15.12 4.71 17.44
CA ILE A 218 15.82 3.42 17.60
C ILE A 218 14.81 2.26 17.56
N MET A 219 13.69 2.37 18.29
CA MET A 219 12.63 1.36 18.24
C MET A 219 12.03 1.21 16.84
N LEU A 220 11.85 2.31 16.09
CA LEU A 220 11.36 2.26 14.72
C LEU A 220 12.36 1.60 13.76
N VAL A 221 13.68 1.78 13.96
CA VAL A 221 14.71 1.03 13.23
C VAL A 221 14.62 -0.46 13.54
N ILE A 222 14.56 -0.85 14.82
CA ILE A 222 14.42 -2.26 15.23
C ILE A 222 13.15 -2.86 14.61
N ARG A 223 12.02 -2.15 14.71
CA ARG A 223 10.75 -2.54 14.11
C ARG A 223 10.88 -2.77 12.62
N SER A 224 11.50 -1.84 11.90
CA SER A 224 11.68 -1.91 10.45
C SER A 224 12.63 -3.05 10.06
N GLY A 225 13.64 -3.34 10.89
CA GLY A 225 14.52 -4.49 10.75
C GLY A 225 13.78 -5.82 10.90
N LEU A 226 12.94 -5.97 11.94
CA LEU A 226 12.08 -7.15 12.11
C LEU A 226 11.08 -7.30 10.95
N HIS A 227 10.53 -6.19 10.47
CA HIS A 227 9.63 -6.15 9.32
C HIS A 227 10.32 -6.67 8.05
N LEU A 228 11.53 -6.17 7.77
CA LEU A 228 12.37 -6.59 6.66
C LEU A 228 12.77 -8.06 6.80
N GLN A 229 13.15 -8.52 8.00
CA GLN A 229 13.53 -9.90 8.26
C GLN A 229 12.38 -10.87 8.00
N ALA A 230 11.17 -10.53 8.46
CA ALA A 230 9.98 -11.33 8.20
C ALA A 230 9.66 -11.39 6.69
N GLY A 231 9.76 -10.27 5.98
CA GLY A 231 9.62 -10.23 4.53
C GLY A 231 10.66 -11.09 3.80
N LEU A 232 11.95 -10.93 4.12
CA LEU A 232 13.03 -11.71 3.52
C LEU A 232 12.93 -13.21 3.82
N SER A 233 12.42 -13.59 5.00
CA SER A 233 12.15 -14.99 5.34
C SER A 233 11.10 -15.59 4.41
N GLY A 234 10.00 -14.88 4.16
CA GLY A 234 8.97 -15.31 3.21
C GLY A 234 9.52 -15.48 1.79
N LEU A 235 10.50 -14.64 1.40
CA LEU A 235 11.15 -14.73 0.09
C LEU A 235 12.24 -15.82 -0.02
N ARG A 236 12.75 -16.37 1.09
CA ARG A 236 13.95 -17.25 1.09
C ARG A 236 13.67 -18.76 1.12
N GLU A 237 12.42 -19.21 0.96
CA GLU A 237 12.11 -20.65 0.77
C GLU A 237 12.39 -21.55 1.99
N THR A 238 12.75 -20.99 3.16
CA THR A 238 13.30 -21.79 4.27
C THR A 238 12.26 -22.49 5.14
N SER A 239 11.05 -21.94 5.25
CA SER A 239 9.84 -22.57 5.82
C SER A 239 8.76 -21.50 6.03
N ILE A 240 7.50 -21.87 5.89
CA ILE A 240 6.37 -20.96 6.14
C ILE A 240 6.20 -20.74 7.63
N ASP A 241 6.38 -21.77 8.45
CA ASP A 241 6.30 -21.67 9.90
C ASP A 241 7.23 -20.58 10.43
N ARG A 242 8.47 -20.53 9.94
CA ARG A 242 9.42 -19.48 10.30
C ARG A 242 8.97 -18.10 9.84
N SER A 243 8.38 -18.00 8.65
CA SER A 243 7.90 -16.73 8.11
C SER A 243 6.69 -16.22 8.89
N VAL A 244 5.77 -17.10 9.27
CA VAL A 244 4.63 -16.82 10.15
C VAL A 244 5.11 -16.42 11.56
N GLU A 245 6.05 -17.15 12.13
CA GLU A 245 6.65 -16.85 13.43
C GLU A 245 7.30 -15.45 13.43
N LEU A 246 8.11 -15.14 12.42
CA LEU A 246 8.76 -13.83 12.28
C LEU A 246 7.75 -12.71 12.02
N ALA A 247 6.71 -12.95 11.21
CA ALA A 247 5.64 -11.99 10.99
C ALA A 247 4.87 -11.68 12.27
N ASN A 248 4.59 -12.69 13.10
CA ASN A 248 3.96 -12.53 14.41
C ASN A 248 4.86 -11.78 15.41
N ARG A 249 6.17 -12.09 15.45
CA ARG A 249 7.15 -11.34 16.25
C ARG A 249 7.20 -9.87 15.85
N TYR A 250 7.30 -9.62 14.54
CA TYR A 250 7.22 -8.29 13.97
C TYR A 250 5.92 -7.58 14.38
N ALA A 251 4.77 -8.23 14.24
CA ALA A 251 3.50 -7.59 14.52
C ALA A 251 3.33 -7.23 16.00
N ASN A 252 3.71 -8.13 16.91
CA ASN A 252 3.67 -7.87 18.35
C ASN A 252 4.59 -6.72 18.74
N PHE A 253 5.85 -6.73 18.28
CA PHE A 253 6.78 -5.64 18.51
C PHE A 253 6.31 -4.33 17.84
N GLY A 254 5.72 -4.43 16.65
CA GLY A 254 5.18 -3.31 15.88
C GLY A 254 4.07 -2.57 16.62
N VAL A 255 3.16 -3.28 17.28
CA VAL A 255 2.12 -2.66 18.11
C VAL A 255 2.74 -1.94 19.31
N ILE A 256 3.63 -2.61 20.06
CA ILE A 256 4.29 -2.03 21.24
C ILE A 256 5.09 -0.76 20.86
N SER A 257 5.98 -0.88 19.87
CA SER A 257 6.79 0.25 19.39
C SER A 257 5.93 1.41 18.85
N SER A 258 4.76 1.14 18.29
CA SER A 258 3.83 2.21 17.87
C SER A 258 3.33 3.02 19.07
N PHE A 259 2.93 2.36 20.16
CA PHE A 259 2.48 3.04 21.38
C PHE A 259 3.62 3.82 22.05
N CYS A 260 4.83 3.26 22.09
CA CYS A 260 5.98 3.97 22.63
C CYS A 260 6.31 5.20 21.77
N THR A 261 6.31 5.06 20.43
CA THR A 261 6.51 6.19 19.50
C THR A 261 5.41 7.23 19.68
N ALA A 262 4.15 6.81 19.84
CA ALA A 262 3.02 7.68 20.12
C ALA A 262 3.22 8.50 21.39
N GLY A 263 3.62 7.83 22.48
CA GLY A 263 3.92 8.48 23.76
C GLY A 263 5.05 9.50 23.62
N SER A 264 6.15 9.14 22.97
CA SER A 264 7.26 10.06 22.72
C SER A 264 6.84 11.28 21.90
N LEU A 265 6.10 11.08 20.81
CA LEU A 265 5.62 12.17 19.96
C LEU A 265 4.58 13.05 20.66
N LEU A 266 3.72 12.47 21.49
CA LEU A 266 2.74 13.22 22.29
C LEU A 266 3.43 14.07 23.36
N LEU A 267 4.42 13.53 24.07
CA LEU A 267 5.21 14.29 25.04
C LEU A 267 6.01 15.40 24.36
N LEU A 268 6.59 15.13 23.19
CA LEU A 268 7.24 16.15 22.36
C LEU A 268 6.25 17.26 21.97
N ALA A 269 5.04 16.88 21.57
CA ALA A 269 4.00 17.84 21.22
C ALA A 269 3.57 18.70 22.42
N MET A 270 3.37 18.10 23.58
CA MET A 270 3.01 18.83 24.81
C MET A 270 4.12 19.78 25.26
N THR A 271 5.37 19.35 25.23
CA THR A 271 6.53 20.16 25.65
C THR A 271 6.83 21.29 24.67
N SER A 272 6.58 21.07 23.38
CA SER A 272 6.76 22.09 22.34
C SER A 272 5.56 23.02 22.18
N SER A 273 4.55 22.92 23.06
CA SER A 273 3.28 23.66 22.96
C SER A 273 2.63 23.56 21.57
N MET A 274 2.72 22.38 20.96
CA MET A 274 2.22 22.14 19.61
C MET A 274 0.72 22.36 19.54
N GLY A 275 0.25 23.04 18.49
CA GLY A 275 -1.18 23.19 18.22
C GLY A 275 -1.88 21.86 17.94
N LEU A 276 -3.21 21.87 18.03
CA LEU A 276 -4.07 20.70 17.79
C LEU A 276 -3.87 20.05 16.41
N ALA A 277 -3.50 20.84 15.39
CA ALA A 277 -3.13 20.34 14.06
C ALA A 277 -1.96 19.35 14.14
N ASN A 278 -0.91 19.67 14.90
CA ASN A 278 0.24 18.79 15.06
C ASN A 278 -0.09 17.55 15.91
N LEU A 279 -0.92 17.68 16.95
CA LEU A 279 -1.40 16.54 17.73
C LEU A 279 -2.20 15.54 16.87
N SER A 280 -3.02 16.06 15.95
CA SER A 280 -3.76 15.22 15.03
C SER A 280 -2.84 14.55 13.99
N VAL A 281 -1.77 15.23 13.53
CA VAL A 281 -0.72 14.59 12.70
C VAL A 281 -0.09 13.42 13.45
N VAL A 282 0.29 13.64 14.71
CA VAL A 282 0.83 12.58 15.57
C VAL A 282 -0.16 11.42 15.67
N ALA A 283 -1.45 11.69 15.93
CA ALA A 283 -2.48 10.66 16.00
C ALA A 283 -2.61 9.86 14.69
N ALA A 284 -2.60 10.53 13.53
CA ALA A 284 -2.66 9.87 12.23
C ALA A 284 -1.41 9.00 11.95
N LEU A 285 -0.23 9.50 12.30
CA LEU A 285 1.02 8.76 12.18
C LEU A 285 1.03 7.53 13.09
N VAL A 286 0.56 7.67 14.33
CA VAL A 286 0.41 6.55 15.28
C VAL A 286 -0.59 5.53 14.75
N TRP A 287 -1.72 5.98 14.20
CA TRP A 287 -2.69 5.09 13.57
C TRP A 287 -2.08 4.32 12.41
N ALA A 288 -1.31 5.00 11.54
CA ALA A 288 -0.58 4.36 10.44
C ALA A 288 0.41 3.31 10.95
N LEU A 289 1.17 3.65 12.00
CA LEU A 289 2.12 2.75 12.64
C LEU A 289 1.43 1.54 13.29
N VAL A 290 0.27 1.68 13.93
CA VAL A 290 -0.43 0.54 14.56
C VAL A 290 -1.14 -0.35 13.53
N THR A 291 -1.73 0.26 12.50
CA THR A 291 -2.61 -0.42 11.54
C THR A 291 -1.89 -1.55 10.80
N TRP A 292 -0.70 -1.30 10.28
CA TRP A 292 -0.01 -2.27 9.43
C TRP A 292 0.41 -3.56 10.16
N PRO A 293 1.03 -3.53 11.36
CA PRO A 293 1.24 -4.70 12.20
C PRO A 293 -0.01 -5.54 12.44
N LEU A 294 -1.16 -4.90 12.70
CA LEU A 294 -2.43 -5.60 12.93
C LEU A 294 -2.94 -6.31 11.67
N ILE A 295 -2.82 -5.66 10.51
CA ILE A 295 -3.17 -6.27 9.21
C ILE A 295 -2.30 -7.50 8.95
N ILE A 296 -0.98 -7.39 9.15
CA ILE A 296 -0.03 -8.50 8.96
C ILE A 296 -0.34 -9.65 9.92
N ARG A 297 -0.52 -9.37 11.23
CA ARG A 297 -0.86 -10.40 12.22
C ARG A 297 -2.11 -11.17 11.81
N ARG A 298 -3.17 -10.46 11.44
CA ARG A 298 -4.42 -11.08 11.01
C ARG A 298 -4.21 -11.94 9.77
N PHE A 299 -3.51 -11.41 8.75
CA PHE A 299 -3.26 -12.12 7.51
C PHE A 299 -2.53 -13.45 7.72
N PHE A 300 -1.41 -13.44 8.45
CA PHE A 300 -0.64 -14.65 8.70
C PHE A 300 -1.38 -15.64 9.63
N SER A 301 -2.07 -15.14 10.66
CA SER A 301 -2.82 -15.98 11.59
C SER A 301 -3.99 -16.69 10.91
N ASP A 302 -4.80 -15.98 10.11
CA ASP A 302 -5.97 -16.56 9.44
C ASP A 302 -5.54 -17.65 8.44
N ARG A 303 -4.41 -17.45 7.74
CA ARG A 303 -3.87 -18.44 6.80
C ARG A 303 -3.29 -19.66 7.51
N GLN A 304 -2.58 -19.45 8.62
CA GLN A 304 -2.09 -20.56 9.46
C GLN A 304 -3.25 -21.40 10.00
N PHE A 305 -4.34 -20.78 10.47
CA PHE A 305 -5.52 -21.54 10.90
C PHE A 305 -6.19 -22.30 9.76
N ALA A 306 -6.26 -21.70 8.57
CA ALA A 306 -6.77 -22.39 7.38
C ALA A 306 -5.92 -23.60 6.99
N ASP A 307 -4.59 -23.52 7.16
CA ASP A 307 -3.68 -24.66 6.95
C ASP A 307 -3.94 -25.78 7.97
N LEU A 308 -4.05 -25.44 9.25
CA LEU A 308 -4.31 -26.41 10.31
C LEU A 308 -5.65 -27.13 10.14
N LEU A 309 -6.69 -26.41 9.70
CA LEU A 309 -8.01 -26.98 9.43
C LEU A 309 -8.03 -27.89 8.19
N ALA A 310 -7.13 -27.68 7.22
CA ALA A 310 -6.99 -28.54 6.05
C ALA A 310 -6.31 -29.88 6.36
N GLY A 311 -5.61 -30.00 7.50
CA GLY A 311 -4.96 -31.23 7.98
C GLY A 311 -3.85 -31.76 7.05
N ASP A 312 -3.56 -33.06 7.14
CA ASP A 312 -2.52 -33.74 6.32
C ASP A 312 -2.82 -33.73 4.80
N ASN A 313 -4.04 -33.36 4.42
CA ASN A 313 -4.45 -33.19 3.03
C ASN A 313 -4.14 -31.78 2.48
N ALA A 314 -3.61 -30.87 3.30
CA ALA A 314 -3.16 -29.57 2.84
C ALA A 314 -2.06 -29.77 1.80
N SER A 315 -2.31 -29.33 0.56
CA SER A 315 -1.28 -29.30 -0.47
C SER A 315 -0.05 -28.59 0.09
N ALA A 316 1.08 -29.29 0.14
CA ALA A 316 2.36 -28.69 0.54
C ALA A 316 2.48 -27.34 -0.16
N HIS A 317 2.71 -26.27 0.60
CA HIS A 317 2.79 -24.92 0.06
C HIS A 317 3.76 -24.87 -1.10
N ARG A 318 3.32 -24.26 -2.20
CA ARG A 318 4.15 -24.08 -3.40
C ARG A 318 4.29 -22.61 -3.66
N ARG A 319 5.47 -22.24 -4.17
CA ARG A 319 5.73 -20.87 -4.61
C ARG A 319 4.76 -20.46 -5.69
N ALA A 320 4.40 -19.17 -5.69
CA ALA A 320 3.67 -18.61 -6.80
C ALA A 320 4.55 -18.72 -8.06
N PRO A 321 4.00 -19.15 -9.21
CA PRO A 321 4.78 -19.34 -10.44
C PRO A 321 5.42 -18.03 -10.94
N ASP A 322 4.91 -16.89 -10.46
CA ASP A 322 5.38 -15.56 -10.79
C ASP A 322 6.29 -14.94 -9.73
N ALA A 323 6.66 -15.68 -8.69
CA ALA A 323 7.50 -15.21 -7.59
C ALA A 323 7.02 -13.90 -6.93
N GLY A 324 5.71 -13.69 -6.87
CA GLY A 324 5.07 -12.49 -6.31
C GLY A 324 5.23 -11.23 -7.16
N LEU A 325 5.70 -11.32 -8.40
CA LEU A 325 5.83 -10.16 -9.30
C LEU A 325 4.46 -9.50 -9.59
N THR A 326 3.33 -10.23 -9.60
CA THR A 326 1.99 -9.61 -9.66
C THR A 326 1.70 -8.73 -8.44
N SER A 327 2.09 -9.18 -7.24
CA SER A 327 1.95 -8.41 -6.00
C SER A 327 2.77 -7.13 -6.02
N LEU A 328 4.00 -7.20 -6.53
CA LEU A 328 4.81 -6.01 -6.80
C LEU A 328 4.09 -5.08 -7.81
N GLY A 329 3.48 -5.64 -8.86
CA GLY A 329 2.68 -4.89 -9.82
C GLY A 329 1.57 -4.08 -9.15
N TRP A 330 0.80 -4.69 -8.24
CA TRP A 330 -0.23 -3.99 -7.47
C TRP A 330 0.33 -2.89 -6.57
N LEU A 331 1.48 -3.13 -5.94
CA LEU A 331 2.16 -2.11 -5.14
C LEU A 331 2.55 -0.90 -6.00
N LEU A 332 3.12 -1.12 -7.19
CA LEU A 332 3.48 -0.05 -8.11
C LEU A 332 2.26 0.71 -8.64
N VAL A 333 1.18 0.02 -9.03
CA VAL A 333 -0.06 0.68 -9.47
C VAL A 333 -0.70 1.49 -8.36
N GLY A 334 -0.76 0.94 -7.14
CA GLY A 334 -1.28 1.65 -5.97
C GLY A 334 -0.48 2.90 -5.66
N PHE A 335 0.86 2.78 -5.62
CA PHE A 335 1.73 3.92 -5.34
C PHE A 335 1.70 4.97 -6.46
N ALA A 336 1.71 4.56 -7.73
CA ALA A 336 1.54 5.47 -8.86
C ALA A 336 0.20 6.21 -8.81
N THR A 337 -0.86 5.54 -8.39
CA THR A 337 -2.16 6.19 -8.23
C THR A 337 -2.12 7.22 -7.13
N VAL A 338 -1.51 6.92 -5.98
CA VAL A 338 -1.33 7.90 -4.90
C VAL A 338 -0.52 9.10 -5.40
N LEU A 339 0.61 8.89 -6.09
CA LEU A 339 1.38 10.01 -6.66
C LEU A 339 0.56 10.80 -7.68
N ALA A 340 -0.22 10.14 -8.54
CA ALA A 340 -1.10 10.82 -9.49
C ALA A 340 -2.17 11.66 -8.79
N MET A 341 -2.78 11.15 -7.70
CA MET A 341 -3.73 11.92 -6.88
C MET A 341 -3.14 13.22 -6.33
N LEU A 342 -1.83 13.21 -6.06
CA LEU A 342 -1.10 14.36 -5.53
C LEU A 342 -0.65 15.32 -6.63
N LEU A 343 -0.29 14.80 -7.81
CA LEU A 343 0.17 15.57 -8.97
C LEU A 343 -0.99 16.24 -9.73
N ILE A 344 -2.13 15.56 -9.88
CA ILE A 344 -3.27 16.04 -10.69
C ILE A 344 -3.75 17.44 -10.25
N PRO A 345 -4.01 17.73 -8.96
CA PRO A 345 -4.44 19.06 -8.56
C PRO A 345 -3.44 20.15 -8.95
N GLN A 346 -2.13 19.86 -8.86
CA GLN A 346 -1.08 20.82 -9.20
C GLN A 346 -0.97 21.07 -10.71
N LEU A 347 -1.29 20.07 -11.53
CA LEU A 347 -1.32 20.20 -12.98
C LEU A 347 -2.56 20.96 -13.48
N VAL A 348 -3.67 20.88 -12.74
CA VAL A 348 -4.95 21.47 -13.14
C VAL A 348 -5.15 22.86 -12.57
N SER A 349 -4.85 23.09 -11.30
CA SER A 349 -4.87 24.44 -10.73
C SER A 349 -3.49 25.04 -10.93
N GLU A 350 -3.38 26.10 -11.74
CA GLU A 350 -2.21 26.98 -11.68
C GLU A 350 -1.94 27.28 -10.21
N ALA A 351 -0.73 26.97 -9.74
CA ALA A 351 -0.34 26.87 -8.32
C ALA A 351 -0.39 28.21 -7.53
N ARG A 352 -1.24 29.16 -7.92
CA ARG A 352 -1.42 30.49 -7.32
C ARG A 352 -2.61 30.60 -6.37
N ILE A 353 -3.50 29.60 -6.30
CA ILE A 353 -4.82 29.77 -5.63
C ILE A 353 -4.74 29.62 -4.10
N LEU A 354 -3.75 28.91 -3.57
CA LEU A 354 -3.46 28.85 -2.13
C LEU A 354 -2.11 29.52 -1.92
N GLY A 355 -2.01 30.46 -0.98
CA GLY A 355 -0.75 31.12 -0.67
C GLY A 355 0.38 30.09 -0.53
N VAL A 356 1.50 30.34 -1.22
CA VAL A 356 2.60 29.40 -1.47
C VAL A 356 3.05 28.64 -0.20
N SER A 357 3.00 29.28 0.97
CA SER A 357 3.44 28.71 2.25
C SER A 357 2.51 27.65 2.85
N GLN A 358 1.18 27.79 2.73
CA GLN A 358 0.26 26.81 3.31
C GLN A 358 0.09 25.58 2.41
N GLN A 359 0.21 25.78 1.09
CA GLN A 359 0.16 24.69 0.14
C GLN A 359 1.43 23.83 0.20
N SER A 360 2.60 24.44 0.43
CA SER A 360 3.86 23.70 0.57
C SER A 360 3.89 22.78 1.79
N GLU A 361 3.29 23.18 2.91
CA GLU A 361 3.23 22.33 4.12
C GLU A 361 2.34 21.11 3.93
N LEU A 362 1.12 21.27 3.39
CA LEU A 362 0.21 20.16 3.09
C LEU A 362 0.75 19.24 1.98
N LEU A 363 1.42 19.81 0.97
CA LEU A 363 2.06 19.05 -0.11
C LEU A 363 3.36 18.38 0.35
N SER A 364 4.06 18.90 1.38
CA SER A 364 5.25 18.24 1.93
C SER A 364 4.94 16.86 2.53
N PHE A 365 3.72 16.66 3.06
CA PHE A 365 3.23 15.34 3.50
C PHE A 365 3.04 14.35 2.35
N ALA A 366 2.76 14.84 1.16
CA ALA A 366 2.57 14.05 -0.06
C ALA A 366 3.91 13.63 -0.71
N GLY A 367 5.02 14.10 -0.15
CA GLY A 367 6.36 13.98 -0.71
C GLY A 367 6.80 15.27 -1.39
N PRO A 368 8.10 15.58 -1.39
CA PRO A 368 8.58 16.81 -2.00
C PRO A 368 8.29 16.76 -3.50
N ILE A 369 7.44 17.67 -3.94
CA ILE A 369 7.46 18.08 -5.34
C ILE A 369 8.75 18.88 -5.48
N SER A 370 9.78 18.21 -5.99
CA SER A 370 11.07 18.83 -6.25
C SER A 370 10.90 20.14 -7.01
N ASP A 371 11.64 21.17 -6.57
CA ASP A 371 11.72 22.48 -7.22
C ASP A 371 12.22 22.42 -8.67
N ARG A 372 12.71 21.26 -9.14
CA ARG A 372 13.25 21.10 -10.49
C ARG A 372 12.16 21.19 -11.56
N SER A 373 11.30 20.19 -11.64
CA SER A 373 10.22 20.17 -12.62
C SER A 373 9.19 19.12 -12.25
N ILE A 374 7.92 19.51 -12.23
CA ILE A 374 6.78 18.61 -12.03
C ILE A 374 6.75 17.47 -13.07
N TRP A 375 7.26 17.72 -14.28
CA TRP A 375 7.27 16.74 -15.37
C TRP A 375 8.15 15.53 -15.10
N TRP A 376 9.20 15.66 -14.27
CA TRP A 376 9.98 14.49 -13.83
C TRP A 376 9.13 13.56 -12.96
N ASN A 377 8.33 14.12 -12.05
CA ASN A 377 7.41 13.34 -11.23
C ASN A 377 6.29 12.71 -12.06
N VAL A 378 5.75 13.43 -13.05
CA VAL A 378 4.78 12.88 -14.00
C VAL A 378 5.38 11.71 -14.78
N GLY A 379 6.57 11.88 -15.35
CA GLY A 379 7.27 10.83 -16.10
C GLY A 379 7.56 9.60 -15.25
N LEU A 380 8.06 9.79 -14.02
CA LEU A 380 8.32 8.71 -13.08
C LEU A 380 7.04 7.97 -12.69
N THR A 381 5.95 8.72 -12.43
CA THR A 381 4.64 8.16 -12.07
C THR A 381 4.06 7.33 -13.23
N MET A 382 4.16 7.82 -14.46
CA MET A 382 3.71 7.10 -15.65
C MET A 382 4.55 5.84 -15.91
N LEU A 383 5.88 5.92 -15.77
CA LEU A 383 6.77 4.77 -15.91
C LEU A 383 6.49 3.70 -14.85
N MET A 384 6.25 4.12 -13.60
CA MET A 384 5.86 3.23 -12.52
C MET A 384 4.50 2.57 -12.77
N LEU A 385 3.50 3.35 -13.21
CA LEU A 385 2.17 2.83 -13.54
C LEU A 385 2.26 1.81 -14.68
N TRP A 386 2.99 2.14 -15.75
CA TRP A 386 3.19 1.24 -16.88
C TRP A 386 3.88 -0.06 -16.45
N THR A 387 4.94 0.04 -15.65
CA THR A 387 5.65 -1.13 -15.11
C THR A 387 4.73 -1.98 -14.24
N GLY A 388 3.95 -1.36 -13.37
CA GLY A 388 2.96 -2.06 -12.56
C GLY A 388 1.95 -2.84 -13.41
N ILE A 389 1.42 -2.21 -14.47
CA ILE A 389 0.49 -2.87 -15.41
C ILE A 389 1.17 -4.03 -16.15
N GLU A 390 2.41 -3.89 -16.60
CA GLU A 390 3.15 -4.95 -17.30
C GLU A 390 3.44 -6.15 -16.39
N LEU A 391 3.80 -5.90 -15.12
CA LEU A 391 3.96 -6.94 -14.10
C LEU A 391 2.63 -7.65 -13.80
N LEU A 392 1.54 -6.89 -13.61
CA LEU A 392 0.21 -7.48 -13.44
C LEU A 392 -0.20 -8.32 -14.65
N ARG A 393 0.15 -7.88 -15.87
CA ARG A 393 -0.14 -8.59 -17.11
C ARG A 393 0.73 -9.84 -17.30
N MET A 394 1.90 -9.92 -16.67
CA MET A 394 2.91 -10.94 -17.00
C MET A 394 3.17 -10.99 -18.50
N SER A 395 3.30 -9.83 -19.13
CA SER A 395 3.58 -9.75 -20.57
C SER A 395 4.95 -10.33 -20.90
N ARG A 396 5.25 -10.56 -22.19
CA ARG A 396 6.60 -10.97 -22.60
C ARG A 396 7.67 -9.92 -22.24
N SER A 397 7.27 -8.66 -22.09
CA SER A 397 8.16 -7.52 -21.84
C SER A 397 8.30 -7.15 -20.37
N HIS A 398 7.57 -7.80 -19.44
CA HIS A 398 7.52 -7.39 -18.03
C HIS A 398 8.90 -7.26 -17.38
N ARG A 399 9.84 -8.16 -17.70
CA ARG A 399 11.22 -8.10 -17.17
C ARG A 399 11.99 -6.90 -17.69
N ILE A 400 11.90 -6.64 -18.99
CA ILE A 400 12.60 -5.52 -19.63
C ILE A 400 12.06 -4.20 -19.07
N VAL A 401 10.73 -4.06 -19.02
CA VAL A 401 10.09 -2.85 -18.47
C VAL A 401 10.42 -2.67 -17.00
N GLY A 402 10.42 -3.75 -16.20
CA GLY A 402 10.84 -3.73 -14.81
C GLY A 402 12.31 -3.30 -14.61
N ILE A 403 13.23 -3.76 -15.46
CA ILE A 403 14.64 -3.33 -15.43
C ILE A 403 14.75 -1.84 -15.80
N VAL A 404 14.05 -1.40 -16.86
CA VAL A 404 14.05 0.00 -17.29
C VAL A 404 13.55 0.90 -16.18
N TYR A 405 12.41 0.58 -15.55
CA TYR A 405 11.92 1.33 -14.40
C TYR A 405 12.87 1.26 -13.20
N GLY A 406 13.45 0.10 -12.93
CA GLY A 406 14.43 -0.04 -11.85
C GLY A 406 15.63 0.90 -12.01
N VAL A 407 16.20 0.99 -13.21
CA VAL A 407 17.36 1.85 -13.48
C VAL A 407 16.95 3.32 -13.61
N VAL A 408 16.02 3.62 -14.51
CA VAL A 408 15.59 5.00 -14.80
C VAL A 408 14.90 5.61 -13.58
N GLY A 409 14.04 4.85 -12.92
CA GLY A 409 13.34 5.31 -11.71
C GLY A 409 14.31 5.67 -10.60
N THR A 410 15.32 4.84 -10.31
CA THR A 410 16.34 5.17 -9.32
C THR A 410 17.12 6.43 -9.68
N LEU A 411 17.57 6.55 -10.94
CA LEU A 411 18.32 7.74 -11.38
C LEU A 411 17.48 9.02 -11.32
N VAL A 412 16.23 8.97 -11.79
CA VAL A 412 15.31 10.11 -11.76
C VAL A 412 14.97 10.48 -10.31
N THR A 413 14.69 9.52 -9.43
CA THR A 413 14.46 9.80 -8.00
C THR A 413 15.68 10.50 -7.39
N LEU A 414 16.91 9.98 -7.60
CA LEU A 414 18.12 10.63 -7.08
C LEU A 414 18.30 12.05 -7.63
N TYR A 415 18.00 12.26 -8.92
CA TYR A 415 18.03 13.58 -9.55
C TYR A 415 16.99 14.54 -8.96
N VAL A 416 15.74 14.10 -8.79
CA VAL A 416 14.61 14.87 -8.26
C VAL A 416 14.87 15.26 -6.80
N PHE A 417 15.41 14.35 -5.99
CA PHE A 417 15.70 14.58 -4.58
C PHE A 417 17.10 15.18 -4.32
N TRP A 418 17.92 15.40 -5.35
CA TRP A 418 19.25 16.00 -5.20
C TRP A 418 19.23 17.34 -4.44
N PRO A 419 18.29 18.28 -4.70
CA PRO A 419 18.21 19.52 -3.92
C PRO A 419 18.01 19.25 -2.43
N ALA A 420 17.09 18.36 -2.07
CA ALA A 420 16.85 17.98 -0.67
C ALA A 420 18.10 17.31 -0.04
N ILE A 421 18.77 16.42 -0.76
CA ILE A 421 20.04 15.80 -0.32
C ILE A 421 21.13 16.86 -0.13
N SER A 422 21.21 17.85 -1.03
CA SER A 422 22.19 18.93 -0.94
C SER A 422 21.88 19.92 0.18
N ALA A 423 20.60 20.24 0.39
CA ALA A 423 20.13 21.06 1.50
C ALA A 423 20.41 20.37 2.83
N PHE A 424 20.23 19.05 2.87
CA PHE A 424 20.56 18.24 4.04
C PHE A 424 22.06 18.28 4.38
N ARG A 425 22.91 18.18 3.35
CA ARG A 425 24.37 18.33 3.50
C ARG A 425 24.78 19.75 3.91
N GLN A 426 24.07 20.77 3.42
CA GLN A 426 24.33 22.16 3.81
C GLN A 426 23.86 22.43 5.24
N ALA A 427 22.66 21.99 5.59
CA ALA A 427 22.11 22.11 6.93
C ALA A 427 23.00 21.43 7.98
N SER A 428 23.61 20.27 7.67
CA SER A 428 24.61 19.66 8.57
C SER A 428 25.84 20.54 8.75
N THR A 429 26.31 21.22 7.69
CA THR A 429 27.46 22.14 7.80
C THR A 429 27.16 23.47 8.51
N TRP A 430 25.90 23.91 8.58
CA TRP A 430 25.53 25.24 9.09
C TRP A 430 24.97 25.22 10.52
N GLY A 431 24.88 24.04 11.15
CA GLY A 431 24.40 23.91 12.54
C GLY A 431 22.89 24.13 12.73
N TYR A 432 22.08 24.15 11.66
CA TYR A 432 20.62 24.22 11.79
C TYR A 432 20.06 22.86 12.23
N SER A 433 19.29 22.81 13.33
CA SER A 433 18.69 21.55 13.80
C SER A 433 17.61 21.06 12.83
N VAL A 434 17.67 19.77 12.43
CA VAL A 434 16.72 19.12 11.50
C VAL A 434 15.38 18.91 12.21
N ILE A 435 15.41 18.93 13.54
CA ILE A 435 14.22 18.99 14.39
C ILE A 435 13.48 20.33 14.20
N ALA A 436 14.20 21.43 13.91
CA ALA A 436 13.57 22.73 13.69
C ALA A 436 12.94 22.89 12.29
N GLU A 437 13.23 21.99 11.34
CA GLU A 437 12.54 21.93 10.04
C GLU A 437 11.75 20.61 9.89
N PRO A 438 10.51 20.55 10.42
CA PRO A 438 9.63 19.38 10.30
C PRO A 438 9.42 18.90 8.85
N SER A 439 9.54 19.79 7.87
CA SER A 439 9.44 19.48 6.45
C SER A 439 10.50 18.46 6.02
N LEU A 440 11.75 18.57 6.50
CA LEU A 440 12.81 17.62 6.18
C LEU A 440 12.52 16.22 6.74
N LEU A 441 11.95 16.12 7.95
CA LEU A 441 11.56 14.84 8.55
C LEU A 441 10.47 14.11 7.76
N LEU A 442 9.61 14.84 7.03
CA LEU A 442 8.57 14.27 6.16
C LEU A 442 9.11 13.91 4.76
N VAL A 443 10.15 14.61 4.30
CA VAL A 443 10.82 14.36 3.02
C VAL A 443 11.59 13.04 3.02
N LEU A 444 12.26 12.67 4.12
CA LEU A 444 13.10 11.47 4.15
C LEU A 444 12.31 10.15 3.96
N PRO A 445 11.16 9.91 4.63
CA PRO A 445 10.34 8.72 4.39
C PRO A 445 9.81 8.62 2.95
N THR A 446 9.42 9.75 2.37
CA THR A 446 8.90 9.77 1.00
C THR A 446 10.01 9.55 -0.03
N MET A 447 11.19 10.16 0.18
CA MET A 447 12.39 9.92 -0.61
C MET A 447 12.81 8.45 -0.61
N THR A 448 12.92 7.87 0.58
CA THR A 448 13.35 6.47 0.73
C THR A 448 12.37 5.51 0.09
N LEU A 449 11.06 5.73 0.23
CA LEU A 449 10.07 4.91 -0.45
C LEU A 449 10.16 5.02 -1.99
N GLN A 450 10.32 6.24 -2.53
CA GLN A 450 10.51 6.48 -3.97
C GLN A 450 11.82 5.91 -4.51
N LEU A 451 12.82 5.72 -3.66
CA LEU A 451 14.10 5.10 -4.04
C LEU A 451 14.06 3.57 -3.93
N VAL A 452 13.43 3.04 -2.88
CA VAL A 452 13.36 1.60 -2.61
C VAL A 452 12.48 0.88 -3.64
N LEU A 453 11.36 1.47 -4.08
CA LEU A 453 10.47 0.84 -5.06
C LEU A 453 11.15 0.45 -6.38
N PRO A 454 11.88 1.35 -7.09
CA PRO A 454 12.58 0.97 -8.32
C PRO A 454 13.72 -0.03 -8.05
N ILE A 455 14.47 0.12 -6.95
CA ILE A 455 15.54 -0.83 -6.59
C ILE A 455 14.97 -2.22 -6.31
N ALA A 456 13.92 -2.31 -5.50
CA ALA A 456 13.24 -3.58 -5.20
C ALA A 456 12.67 -4.20 -6.47
N THR A 457 12.12 -3.38 -7.38
CA THR A 457 11.65 -3.86 -8.68
C THR A 457 12.79 -4.47 -9.48
N LEU A 458 13.91 -3.76 -9.63
CA LEU A 458 15.10 -4.26 -10.33
C LEU A 458 15.58 -5.60 -9.76
N LEU A 459 15.71 -5.70 -8.44
CA LEU A 459 16.18 -6.91 -7.75
C LEU A 459 15.20 -8.07 -7.94
N LEU A 460 13.89 -7.82 -7.87
CA LEU A 460 12.87 -8.86 -7.99
C LEU A 460 12.72 -9.35 -9.43
N VAL A 461 12.75 -8.47 -10.44
CA VAL A 461 12.64 -8.91 -11.84
C VAL A 461 13.89 -9.60 -12.38
N THR A 462 15.05 -9.35 -11.77
CA THR A 462 16.33 -10.03 -12.09
C THR A 462 16.59 -11.27 -11.25
N ARG A 463 15.78 -11.52 -10.21
CA ARG A 463 15.89 -12.70 -9.36
C ARG A 463 15.75 -13.97 -10.21
N LYS A 464 16.74 -14.85 -10.13
CA LYS A 464 16.63 -16.20 -10.70
C LYS A 464 15.62 -16.98 -9.86
N ILE A 465 14.46 -17.28 -10.45
CA ILE A 465 13.48 -18.19 -9.86
C ILE A 465 14.01 -19.58 -10.15
N THR A 466 14.61 -20.23 -9.15
CA THR A 466 14.92 -21.65 -9.26
C THR A 466 13.59 -22.37 -9.51
N PRO A 467 13.44 -23.14 -10.60
CA PRO A 467 12.24 -23.92 -10.78
C PRO A 467 12.19 -24.94 -9.63
N THR A 468 11.40 -24.64 -8.60
CA THR A 468 11.10 -25.61 -7.57
C THR A 468 10.52 -26.83 -8.26
N ALA A 469 11.06 -28.00 -7.93
CA ALA A 469 10.85 -29.25 -8.64
C ALA A 469 9.39 -29.37 -9.10
N ARG A 470 9.18 -29.38 -10.43
CA ARG A 470 7.88 -29.68 -11.03
C ARG A 470 7.41 -31.01 -10.47
N ALA A 471 6.54 -30.99 -9.47
CA ALA A 471 5.88 -32.19 -9.01
C ALA A 471 5.05 -32.69 -10.21
N ARG A 472 5.42 -33.87 -10.74
CA ARG A 472 4.53 -34.59 -11.66
C ARG A 472 3.21 -34.73 -10.94
N PHE A 473 2.14 -34.16 -11.47
CA PHE A 473 0.79 -34.50 -11.04
C PHE A 473 0.64 -35.99 -11.32
N ARG A 474 0.85 -36.81 -10.29
CA ARG A 474 0.32 -38.17 -10.31
C ARG A 474 -1.15 -37.97 -10.03
N VAL A 475 -1.90 -37.67 -11.09
CA VAL A 475 -3.35 -37.85 -11.07
C VAL A 475 -3.51 -39.30 -10.62
N LYS A 476 -3.94 -39.51 -9.37
CA LYS A 476 -4.56 -40.78 -9.00
C LYS A 476 -5.79 -40.79 -9.89
N VAL A 477 -5.65 -41.35 -11.09
CA VAL A 477 -6.79 -41.83 -11.85
C VAL A 477 -7.44 -42.77 -10.86
N ALA A 478 -8.57 -42.35 -10.28
CA ALA A 478 -9.39 -43.23 -9.48
C ALA A 478 -9.56 -44.46 -10.36
N LYS A 479 -8.97 -45.58 -9.93
CA LYS A 479 -9.19 -46.84 -10.60
C LYS A 479 -10.71 -46.96 -10.59
N PRO A 480 -11.40 -47.01 -11.75
CA PRO A 480 -12.84 -47.20 -11.72
C PRO A 480 -13.05 -48.42 -10.84
N ASP A 481 -13.79 -48.23 -9.75
CA ASP A 481 -14.13 -49.32 -8.85
C ASP A 481 -14.62 -50.44 -9.75
N ALA A 482 -13.91 -51.58 -9.71
CA ALA A 482 -14.34 -52.74 -10.45
C ALA A 482 -15.75 -53.01 -9.96
N VAL A 483 -16.72 -52.84 -10.85
CA VAL A 483 -18.07 -53.30 -10.63
C VAL A 483 -17.93 -54.81 -10.51
N ASP A 484 -17.92 -55.31 -9.27
CA ASP A 484 -18.01 -56.74 -9.02
C ASP A 484 -19.34 -57.23 -9.64
N PRO A 485 -19.30 -58.27 -10.49
CA PRO A 485 -20.45 -58.75 -11.25
C PRO A 485 -21.56 -59.34 -10.39
#